data_AF-A0A849RJT6-F1
#
_entry.id   AF-A0A849RJT6-F1
#
_cell.length_a   1.000
_cell.length_b   1.000
_cell.length_c   1.000
_cell.angle_alpha   90.00
_cell.angle_beta   90.00
_cell.angle_gamma   90.00
#
_symmetry.space_group_name_H-M   'P 1'
#
loop_
_entity.id
_entity.type
_entity.pdbx_description
1 polymer ?
#
loop_
_entity_poly.entity_id
_entity_poly.type
_entity_poly.pdbx_seq_one_letter_code
_entity_poly.pdbx_strand_id
1 'polypeptide(L)'
;MALTLYHVDWCPDCEVVRDKLSELDVAYTGIIVPDIRPMRKVVHEISGQYYVPVLTDGNIVLTETHDILAHLDTHYAKTSS
;
A
#
# COMPACT_ATOMS: atom_id res chain seq x y z
N MET A 1 2.03 14.53 -3.98
CA MET A 1 2.14 13.07 -4.20
C MET A 1 2.67 12.49 -2.91
N ALA A 2 1.78 11.97 -2.08
CA ALA A 2 2.14 11.38 -0.80
C ALA A 2 1.60 9.95 -0.82
N LEU A 3 2.49 9.00 -1.13
CA LEU A 3 2.15 7.58 -1.13
C LEU A 3 2.35 7.05 0.29
N THR A 4 1.35 6.41 0.86
CA THR A 4 1.45 5.76 2.17
C THR A 4 0.97 4.32 2.06
N LEU A 5 1.80 3.37 2.47
CA LEU A 5 1.50 1.95 2.50
C LEU A 5 1.28 1.51 3.95
N TYR A 6 0.08 1.06 4.25
CA TYR A 6 -0.27 0.44 5.52
C TYR A 6 -0.10 -1.07 5.39
N HIS A 7 0.84 -1.62 6.15
CA HIS A 7 1.19 -3.03 6.08
C HIS A 7 1.54 -3.60 7.46
N VAL A 8 1.72 -4.92 7.52
CA VAL A 8 2.30 -5.61 8.68
C VAL A 8 3.64 -6.22 8.29
N ASP A 9 4.51 -6.51 9.27
CA ASP A 9 5.85 -7.07 9.03
C ASP A 9 5.84 -8.48 8.44
N TRP A 10 4.83 -9.28 8.75
CA TRP A 10 4.83 -10.72 8.42
C TRP A 10 3.99 -11.08 7.18
N CYS A 11 3.36 -10.12 6.52
CA CYS A 11 2.36 -10.42 5.48
C CYS A 11 3.02 -10.54 4.09
N PRO A 12 2.85 -11.69 3.40
CA PRO A 12 3.44 -11.92 2.08
C PRO A 12 2.86 -11.00 1.01
N ASP A 13 1.56 -10.71 1.04
CA ASP A 13 0.93 -9.79 0.08
C ASP A 13 1.47 -8.35 0.20
N CYS A 14 1.86 -7.96 1.41
CA CYS A 14 2.48 -6.66 1.66
C CYS A 14 3.90 -6.60 1.09
N GLU A 15 4.65 -7.71 1.15
CA GLU A 15 5.99 -7.82 0.56
C GLU A 15 5.93 -7.58 -0.95
N VAL A 16 4.98 -8.21 -1.65
CA VAL A 16 4.79 -8.03 -3.10
C VAL A 16 4.58 -6.56 -3.48
N VAL A 17 3.77 -5.83 -2.71
CA VAL A 17 3.55 -4.39 -2.96
C VAL A 17 4.82 -3.58 -2.70
N ARG A 18 5.57 -3.88 -1.63
CA ARG A 18 6.83 -3.20 -1.31
C ARG A 18 7.89 -3.45 -2.37
N ASP A 19 8.01 -4.68 -2.84
CA ASP A 19 8.92 -5.05 -3.90
C ASP A 19 8.59 -4.29 -5.18
N LYS A 20 7.31 -4.22 -5.57
CA LYS A 20 6.89 -3.44 -6.74
C LYS A 20 7.18 -1.96 -6.58
N LEU A 21 6.92 -1.38 -5.40
CA LEU A 21 7.27 0.02 -5.11
C LEU A 21 8.78 0.28 -5.21
N SER A 22 9.60 -0.67 -4.75
CA SER A 22 11.05 -0.60 -4.83
C SER A 22 11.56 -0.79 -6.26
N GLU A 23 10.96 -1.69 -7.04
CA GLU A 23 11.25 -1.93 -8.46
C GLU A 23 10.99 -0.65 -9.28
N LEU A 24 9.91 0.05 -8.96
CA LEU A 24 9.52 1.30 -9.62
C LEU A 24 10.25 2.55 -9.07
N ASP A 25 11.14 2.38 -8.08
CA ASP A 25 11.86 3.46 -7.37
C ASP A 25 10.92 4.57 -6.87
N VAL A 26 9.75 4.18 -6.34
CA VAL A 26 8.73 5.12 -5.86
C VAL A 26 8.96 5.44 -4.39
N ALA A 27 9.07 6.71 -4.05
CA ALA A 27 9.10 7.14 -2.66
C ALA A 27 7.72 6.94 -2.01
N TYR A 28 7.65 6.11 -0.96
CA TYR A 28 6.45 5.87 -0.18
C TYR A 28 6.73 5.90 1.33
N THR A 29 5.67 6.15 2.11
CA THR A 29 5.70 6.11 3.57
C THR A 29 5.13 4.76 4.03
N GLY A 30 5.95 3.88 4.57
CA GLY A 30 5.48 2.62 5.16
C GLY A 30 5.00 2.82 6.60
N ILE A 31 3.73 2.52 6.88
CA ILE A 31 3.16 2.52 8.23
C ILE A 31 2.88 1.08 8.62
N ILE A 32 3.64 0.60 9.61
CA ILE A 32 3.46 -0.72 10.20
C ILE A 32 2.28 -0.64 11.16
N VAL A 33 1.21 -1.37 10.86
CA VAL A 33 0.01 -1.44 11.70
C VAL A 33 0.05 -2.68 12.60
N PRO A 34 -0.65 -2.67 13.75
CA PRO A 34 -0.72 -3.83 14.62
C PRO A 34 -1.34 -5.01 13.89
N ASP A 35 -0.87 -6.23 14.17
CA ASP A 35 -1.45 -7.42 13.56
C ASP A 35 -2.91 -7.64 13.96
N ILE A 36 -3.27 -7.18 15.16
CA ILE A 36 -4.60 -7.27 15.72
C ILE A 36 -5.58 -6.42 14.89
N ARG A 37 -6.43 -7.08 14.08
CA ARG A 37 -7.47 -6.45 13.23
C ARG A 37 -8.22 -5.31 13.91
N PRO A 38 -8.85 -5.47 15.09
CA PRO A 38 -9.60 -4.38 15.74
C PRO A 38 -8.72 -3.21 16.21
N MET A 39 -7.40 -3.41 16.28
CA MET A 39 -6.43 -2.39 16.66
C MET A 39 -5.93 -1.59 15.44
N ARG A 40 -6.21 -2.05 14.21
CA ARG A 40 -5.93 -1.36 12.94
C ARG A 40 -6.95 -0.24 12.65
N LYS A 41 -7.22 0.61 13.64
CA LYS A 41 -8.20 1.70 13.51
C LYS A 41 -7.84 2.68 12.39
N VAL A 42 -6.55 2.96 12.21
CA VAL A 42 -6.06 3.83 11.13
C VAL A 42 -6.42 3.28 9.74
N VAL A 43 -6.31 1.97 9.54
CA VAL A 43 -6.67 1.33 8.27
C VAL A 43 -8.18 1.48 8.03
N HIS A 44 -8.99 1.28 9.06
CA HIS A 44 -10.43 1.40 8.97
C HIS A 44 -10.90 2.84 8.75
N GLU A 45 -10.26 3.81 9.37
CA GLU A 45 -10.59 5.23 9.21
C GLU A 45 -10.32 5.71 7.77
N ILE A 46 -9.29 5.16 7.13
CA ILE A 46 -8.87 5.53 5.78
C ILE A 46 -9.62 4.74 4.70
N SER A 47 -9.72 3.43 4.88
CA SER A 47 -10.25 2.51 3.86
C SER A 47 -11.66 1.99 4.12
N GLY A 48 -12.21 2.23 5.32
CA GLY A 48 -13.46 1.62 5.75
C GLY A 48 -13.32 0.14 6.15
N GLN A 49 -12.12 -0.45 6.07
CA GLN A 49 -11.89 -1.86 6.36
C GLN A 49 -10.64 -2.12 7.22
N TYR A 50 -10.50 -3.35 7.72
CA TYR A 50 -9.38 -3.76 8.59
C TYR A 50 -8.35 -4.67 7.88
N TYR A 51 -8.53 -4.88 6.58
CA TYR A 51 -7.63 -5.71 5.77
C TYR A 51 -6.44 -4.90 5.28
N VAL A 52 -5.30 -5.58 5.13
CA VAL A 52 -4.05 -5.05 4.59
C VAL A 52 -3.61 -6.00 3.46
N PRO A 53 -2.85 -5.54 2.45
CA PRO A 53 -2.26 -4.20 2.31
C PRO A 53 -3.26 -3.09 1.97
N VAL A 54 -3.02 -1.86 2.45
CA VAL A 54 -3.76 -0.67 2.00
C VAL A 54 -2.77 0.40 1.56
N LEU A 55 -2.93 0.92 0.35
CA LEU A 55 -2.13 2.02 -0.18
C LEU A 55 -3.01 3.26 -0.31
N THR A 56 -2.49 4.41 0.12
CA THR A 56 -3.11 5.71 -0.17
C THR A 56 -2.19 6.51 -1.07
N ASP A 57 -2.74 7.03 -2.16
CA ASP A 57 -2.07 7.95 -3.07
C ASP A 57 -2.84 9.28 -3.11
N GLY A 58 -2.45 10.21 -2.24
CA GLY A 58 -3.15 11.49 -2.09
C GLY A 58 -4.60 11.31 -1.64
N ASN A 59 -5.55 11.38 -2.58
CA ASN A 59 -6.99 11.22 -2.32
C ASN A 59 -7.52 9.83 -2.69
N ILE A 60 -6.68 8.98 -3.29
CA ILE A 60 -7.06 7.64 -3.71
C ILE A 60 -6.68 6.66 -2.60
N VAL A 61 -7.60 5.77 -2.26
CA VAL A 61 -7.36 4.67 -1.31
C VAL A 61 -7.55 3.36 -2.04
N LEU A 62 -6.52 2.53 -2.04
CA LEU A 62 -6.48 1.23 -2.69
C LEU A 62 -6.34 0.17 -1.60
N THR A 63 -7.27 -0.78 -1.61
CA THR A 63 -7.43 -1.78 -0.55
C THR A 63 -7.08 -3.19 -1.00
N GLU A 64 -7.08 -3.41 -2.31
CA GLU A 64 -6.81 -4.70 -2.92
C GLU A 64 -5.40 -4.71 -3.50
N THR A 65 -4.63 -5.75 -3.22
CA THR A 65 -3.25 -5.89 -3.72
C THR A 65 -3.19 -5.76 -5.25
N HIS A 66 -4.15 -6.35 -5.98
CA HIS A 66 -4.19 -6.24 -7.44
C HIS A 66 -4.42 -4.81 -7.92
N ASP A 67 -5.34 -4.06 -7.31
CA ASP A 67 -5.59 -2.66 -7.67
C ASP A 67 -4.39 -1.78 -7.33
N ILE A 68 -3.73 -2.05 -6.20
CA ILE A 68 -2.47 -1.38 -5.81
C ILE A 68 -1.42 -1.59 -6.90
N LEU A 69 -1.15 -2.84 -7.27
CA LEU A 69 -0.14 -3.15 -8.29
C LEU A 69 -0.49 -2.54 -9.65
N ALA A 70 -1.76 -2.62 -10.08
CA ALA A 70 -2.21 -2.04 -11.34
C ALA A 70 -2.10 -0.51 -11.34
N HIS A 71 -2.42 0.15 -10.23
CA HIS A 71 -2.26 1.60 -10.07
C HIS A 71 -0.78 1.99 -10.11
N LEU A 72 0.07 1.26 -9.40
CA LEU A 72 1.52 1.48 -9.43
C LEU A 72 2.10 1.30 -10.82
N ASP A 73 1.69 0.25 -11.54
CA ASP A 73 2.14 0.05 -12.91
C ASP A 73 1.62 1.17 -13.83
N THR A 74 0.35 1.56 -13.72
CA THR A 74 -0.24 2.59 -14.60
C THR A 74 0.29 4.00 -14.33
N HIS A 75 0.46 4.37 -13.06
CA HIS A 75 0.80 5.74 -12.65
C HIS A 75 2.30 5.93 -12.39
N TYR A 76 3.00 4.86 -12.02
CA TYR A 76 4.39 4.91 -11.57
C TYR A 76 5.32 3.99 -12.36
N ALA A 77 4.86 3.13 -13.29
CA ALA A 77 5.75 2.54 -14.28
C ALA A 77 6.27 3.63 -15.21
N LYS A 78 7.31 4.31 -14.76
CA LYS A 78 8.15 5.09 -15.64
C LYS A 78 8.84 4.08 -16.54
N THR A 79 8.64 4.25 -17.84
CA THR A 79 9.43 3.59 -18.88
C THR A 79 10.90 3.74 -18.52
N SER A 80 11.50 2.68 -17.97
CA SER A 80 12.93 2.61 -17.73
C SER A 80 13.62 2.87 -19.07
N SER A 81 14.19 4.07 -19.23
CA SER A 81 15.05 4.45 -20.37
C SER A 81 16.48 4.53 -19.90
#